data_AF-A0A533XUH8-F1
#
_entry.id   AF-A0A533XUH8-F1
#
_cell.length_a   1.000
_cell.length_b   1.000
_cell.length_c   1.000
_cell.angle_alpha   90.00
_cell.angle_beta   90.00
_cell.angle_gamma   90.00
#
_symmetry.space_group_name_H-M   'P 1'
#
loop_
_entity.id
_entity.type
_entity.pdbx_description
1 polymer ?
#
loop_
_entity_poly.entity_id
_entity_poly.type
_entity_poly.pdbx_seq_one_letter_code
_entity_poly.pdbx_strand_id
1 'polypeptide(L)'
;MPRRMLKGPQGFTLIELMIVVAIIGVLAAVAIPNFMRYQAKARQAEAKLALGDIWLRAHLYSEINNGSFAVADVAVLEYVVAGTPRYSYWYAVGGTPTAIPGGSTATSPCDVNSAPTGIAVSAGAFTAGARGNIDSDSTCDDWIINDLRNISNTVDDVAD
;
A
#
# COMPACT_ATOMS: atom_id res chain seq x y z
N MET A 1 26.39 -34.59 -60.68
CA MET A 1 25.96 -33.37 -59.96
C MET A 1 26.13 -33.62 -58.46
N PRO A 2 26.96 -32.87 -57.72
CA PRO A 2 27.13 -33.11 -56.28
C PRO A 2 25.91 -32.59 -55.51
N ARG A 3 25.33 -33.45 -54.67
CA ARG A 3 24.12 -33.19 -53.88
C ARG A 3 24.52 -32.37 -52.63
N ARG A 4 24.06 -31.13 -52.54
CA ARG A 4 24.29 -30.27 -51.36
C ARG A 4 23.54 -30.86 -50.17
N MET A 5 24.24 -31.41 -49.18
CA MET A 5 23.63 -31.86 -47.93
C MET A 5 23.24 -30.63 -47.10
N LEU A 6 21.96 -30.52 -46.76
CA LEU A 6 21.45 -29.54 -45.81
C LEU A 6 22.03 -29.85 -44.42
N LYS A 7 22.71 -28.88 -43.81
CA LYS A 7 23.26 -28.98 -42.46
C LYS A 7 22.09 -29.26 -41.49
N GLY A 8 22.18 -30.34 -40.72
CA GLY A 8 21.20 -30.67 -39.68
C GLY A 8 21.16 -29.62 -38.56
N PRO A 9 20.08 -29.57 -37.76
CA PRO A 9 19.96 -28.61 -36.66
C PRO A 9 21.11 -28.80 -35.67
N GLN A 10 21.82 -27.71 -35.37
CA GLN A 10 22.89 -27.69 -34.38
C GLN A 10 22.26 -27.72 -32.98
N GLY A 11 22.72 -28.64 -32.11
CA GLY A 11 22.29 -28.71 -30.72
C GLY A 11 22.98 -27.66 -29.84
N PHE A 12 22.29 -27.23 -28.79
CA PHE A 12 22.84 -26.33 -27.76
C PHE A 12 23.89 -27.06 -26.91
N THR A 13 24.98 -26.39 -26.55
CA THR A 13 25.99 -26.97 -25.66
C THR A 13 25.60 -26.75 -24.19
N LEU A 14 25.99 -27.71 -23.33
CA LEU A 14 25.75 -27.59 -21.89
C LEU A 14 26.50 -26.38 -21.30
N ILE A 15 27.68 -26.06 -21.84
CA ILE A 15 28.46 -24.91 -21.40
C ILE A 15 27.81 -23.56 -21.76
N GLU A 16 27.17 -23.44 -22.93
CA GLU A 16 26.40 -22.24 -23.28
C GLU A 16 25.26 -22.02 -22.28
N LEU A 17 24.57 -23.09 -21.88
CA LEU A 17 23.50 -23.00 -20.89
C LEU A 17 24.04 -22.60 -19.50
N MET A 18 25.19 -23.13 -19.09
CA MET A 18 25.81 -22.78 -17.79
C MET A 18 26.18 -21.29 -17.71
N ILE A 19 26.76 -20.73 -18.78
CA ILE A 19 27.12 -19.31 -18.82
C ILE A 19 25.86 -18.43 -18.77
N VAL A 20 24.80 -18.81 -19.49
CA VAL A 20 23.53 -18.07 -19.49
C VAL A 20 22.92 -18.04 -18.08
N VAL A 21 22.86 -19.18 -17.38
CA VAL A 21 22.33 -19.24 -16.01
C VAL A 21 23.20 -18.42 -15.04
N ALA A 22 24.52 -18.45 -15.20
CA ALA A 22 25.43 -17.64 -14.39
C ALA A 22 25.18 -16.13 -14.56
N ILE A 23 25.01 -15.66 -15.80
CA ILE A 23 24.71 -14.25 -16.10
C ILE A 23 23.34 -13.86 -15.52
N ILE A 24 22.31 -14.68 -15.73
CA ILE A 24 20.96 -14.43 -15.18
C ILE A 24 21.01 -14.40 -13.64
N GLY A 25 21.80 -15.27 -13.01
CA GLY A 25 21.99 -15.29 -11.55
C GLY A 25 22.56 -13.98 -11.01
N VAL A 26 23.59 -13.42 -11.66
CA VAL A 26 24.18 -12.12 -11.27
C VAL A 26 23.17 -10.98 -11.47
N LEU A 27 22.45 -10.96 -12.58
CA LEU A 27 21.42 -9.94 -12.84
C LEU A 27 20.28 -10.03 -11.82
N ALA A 28 19.79 -11.23 -11.51
CA ALA A 28 18.72 -11.44 -10.55
C ALA A 28 19.09 -11.01 -9.14
N ALA A 29 20.34 -11.27 -8.70
CA ALA A 29 20.84 -10.88 -7.38
C ALA A 29 20.75 -9.36 -7.13
N VAL A 30 20.97 -8.54 -8.16
CA VAL A 30 20.85 -7.08 -8.07
C VAL A 30 19.43 -6.60 -8.36
N ALA A 31 18.72 -7.23 -9.30
CA ALA A 31 17.41 -6.79 -9.75
C ALA A 31 16.29 -7.05 -8.74
N ILE A 32 16.30 -8.20 -8.05
CA ILE A 32 15.25 -8.59 -7.11
C ILE A 32 15.08 -7.60 -5.95
N PRO A 33 16.12 -7.24 -5.16
CA PRO A 33 15.94 -6.31 -4.04
C PRO A 33 15.48 -4.93 -4.51
N ASN A 34 16.00 -4.44 -5.64
CA ASN A 34 15.56 -3.17 -6.23
C ASN A 34 14.09 -3.22 -6.64
N PHE A 35 13.65 -4.30 -7.27
CA PHE A 35 12.26 -4.49 -7.67
C PHE A 35 11.32 -4.53 -6.46
N MET A 36 11.72 -5.17 -5.35
CA MET A 36 10.93 -5.16 -4.12
C MET A 36 10.77 -3.73 -3.55
N ARG A 37 11.86 -2.94 -3.53
CA ARG A 37 11.78 -1.52 -3.12
C ARG A 37 10.86 -0.69 -4.02
N TYR A 38 10.88 -0.92 -5.33
CA TYR A 38 9.97 -0.22 -6.26
C TYR A 38 8.50 -0.60 -6.03
N GLN A 39 8.23 -1.88 -5.78
CA GLN A 39 6.88 -2.32 -5.40
C GLN A 39 6.43 -1.70 -4.08
N ALA A 40 7.30 -1.64 -3.08
CA ALA A 40 6.99 -1.01 -1.79
C ALA A 40 6.64 0.47 -1.96
N LYS A 41 7.43 1.24 -2.72
CA LYS A 41 7.13 2.64 -3.01
C LYS A 41 5.79 2.84 -3.75
N ALA A 42 5.47 1.97 -4.69
CA ALA A 42 4.19 2.00 -5.39
C ALA A 42 3.02 1.73 -4.43
N ARG A 43 3.18 0.76 -3.52
CA ARG A 43 2.23 0.43 -2.46
C ARG A 43 2.04 1.63 -1.52
N GLN A 44 3.11 2.26 -1.03
CA GLN A 44 3.01 3.47 -0.19
C GLN A 44 2.29 4.62 -0.90
N ALA A 45 2.53 4.81 -2.20
CA ALA A 45 1.85 5.83 -2.99
C ALA A 45 0.33 5.58 -3.08
N GLU A 46 -0.09 4.32 -3.23
CA GLU A 46 -1.50 3.93 -3.22
C GLU A 46 -2.20 4.32 -1.90
N ALA A 47 -1.57 4.04 -0.76
CA ALA A 47 -2.11 4.42 0.55
C ALA A 47 -2.26 5.95 0.68
N LYS A 48 -1.25 6.72 0.27
CA LYS A 48 -1.29 8.19 0.30
C LYS A 48 -2.37 8.78 -0.61
N LEU A 49 -2.60 8.18 -1.78
CA LEU A 49 -3.67 8.59 -2.70
C LEU A 49 -5.05 8.34 -2.09
N ALA A 50 -5.25 7.15 -1.50
CA ALA A 50 -6.48 6.81 -0.80
C ALA A 50 -6.78 7.76 0.37
N LEU A 51 -5.76 8.07 1.19
CA LEU A 51 -5.88 9.04 2.27
C LEU A 51 -6.19 10.45 1.77
N GLY A 52 -5.63 10.84 0.62
CA GLY A 52 -5.96 12.11 -0.02
C GLY A 52 -7.42 12.22 -0.45
N ASP A 53 -8.03 11.13 -0.94
CA ASP A 53 -9.45 11.09 -1.28
C ASP A 53 -10.33 11.16 -0.03
N ILE A 54 -10.00 10.38 1.02
CA ILE A 54 -10.70 10.45 2.31
C ILE A 54 -10.63 11.86 2.90
N TRP A 55 -9.45 12.51 2.82
CA TRP A 55 -9.27 13.88 3.28
C TRP A 55 -10.16 14.88 2.55
N LEU A 56 -10.25 14.77 1.22
CA LEU A 56 -11.11 15.62 0.40
C LEU A 56 -12.58 15.44 0.81
N ARG A 57 -13.02 14.19 0.95
CA ARG A 57 -14.39 13.85 1.35
C ARG A 57 -14.74 14.36 2.73
N ALA A 58 -13.83 14.25 3.69
CA ALA A 58 -14.01 14.81 5.03
C ALA A 58 -14.13 16.35 5.01
N HIS A 59 -13.38 17.03 4.15
CA HIS A 59 -13.51 18.49 3.98
C HIS A 59 -14.84 18.88 3.34
N LEU A 60 -15.23 18.21 2.26
CA LEU A 60 -16.54 18.44 1.63
C LEU A 60 -17.69 18.19 2.62
N TYR A 61 -17.58 17.16 3.45
CA TYR A 61 -18.54 16.88 4.52
C TYR A 61 -18.58 18.01 5.56
N SER A 62 -17.41 18.51 5.98
CA SER A 62 -17.32 19.60 6.96
C SER A 62 -17.95 20.89 6.44
N GLU A 63 -17.77 21.22 5.16
CA GLU A 63 -18.37 22.40 4.52
C GLU A 63 -19.90 22.41 4.59
N ILE A 64 -20.55 21.25 4.46
CA ILE A 64 -22.01 21.14 4.54
C ILE A 64 -22.53 20.92 5.98
N ASN A 65 -21.65 20.60 6.94
CA ASN A 65 -21.98 20.35 8.35
C ASN A 65 -21.43 21.42 9.29
N ASN A 66 -21.48 22.69 8.87
CA ASN A 66 -21.09 23.84 9.69
C ASN A 66 -19.65 23.74 10.27
N GLY A 67 -18.71 23.20 9.50
CA GLY A 67 -17.31 23.02 9.93
C GLY A 67 -17.07 21.82 10.84
N SER A 68 -18.07 20.95 11.05
CA SER A 68 -17.93 19.74 11.84
C SER A 68 -17.42 18.58 11.00
N PHE A 69 -16.33 17.96 11.45
CA PHE A 69 -15.83 16.70 10.89
C PHE A 69 -16.48 15.46 11.51
N ALA A 70 -17.25 15.62 12.58
CA ALA A 70 -17.86 14.50 13.30
C ALA A 70 -18.93 13.82 12.43
N VAL A 71 -18.76 12.52 12.19
CA VAL A 71 -19.70 11.67 11.45
C VAL A 71 -20.35 10.68 12.40
N ALA A 72 -21.66 10.47 12.27
CA ALA A 72 -22.37 9.42 13.01
C ALA A 72 -22.10 8.02 12.40
N ASP A 73 -21.91 7.98 11.08
CA ASP A 73 -21.51 6.82 10.31
C ASP A 73 -20.46 7.27 9.28
N VAL A 74 -19.33 6.57 9.23
CA VAL A 74 -18.25 6.89 8.30
C VAL A 74 -18.63 6.63 6.84
N ALA A 75 -19.67 5.82 6.59
CA ALA A 75 -20.21 5.62 5.25
C ALA A 75 -20.69 6.93 4.59
N VAL A 76 -20.99 7.96 5.38
CA VAL A 76 -21.38 9.30 4.88
C VAL A 76 -20.27 10.00 4.10
N LEU A 77 -19.00 9.62 4.29
CA LEU A 77 -17.90 10.13 3.47
C LEU A 77 -17.93 9.58 2.03
N GLU A 78 -18.75 8.55 1.77
CA GLU A 78 -18.93 7.90 0.46
C GLU A 78 -17.62 7.41 -0.19
N TYR A 79 -16.58 7.20 0.63
CA TYR A 79 -15.33 6.63 0.15
C TYR A 79 -15.55 5.18 -0.23
N VAL A 80 -15.20 4.82 -1.46
CA VAL A 80 -15.30 3.46 -1.99
C VAL A 80 -13.91 2.93 -2.26
N VAL A 81 -13.58 1.81 -1.64
CA VAL A 81 -12.30 1.15 -1.90
C VAL A 81 -12.36 0.44 -3.25
N ALA A 82 -11.37 0.71 -4.10
CA ALA A 82 -11.29 0.12 -5.43
C ALA A 82 -10.66 -1.29 -5.39
N GLY A 83 -11.25 -2.22 -6.14
CA GLY A 83 -10.66 -3.54 -6.39
C GLY A 83 -10.55 -4.41 -5.14
N THR A 84 -9.47 -5.21 -5.08
CA THR A 84 -9.12 -6.01 -3.90
C THR A 84 -8.27 -5.15 -2.97
N PRO A 85 -8.80 -4.75 -1.80
CA PRO A 85 -8.13 -3.80 -0.93
C PRO A 85 -6.87 -4.41 -0.29
N ARG A 86 -5.74 -3.72 -0.40
CA ARG A 86 -4.51 -4.07 0.33
C ARG A 86 -4.49 -3.49 1.75
N TYR A 87 -5.09 -2.31 1.90
CA TYR A 87 -5.12 -1.56 3.15
C TYR A 87 -6.49 -1.62 3.81
N SER A 88 -6.51 -1.68 5.13
CA SER A 88 -7.66 -1.27 5.91
C SER A 88 -7.61 0.23 6.11
N TYR A 89 -8.78 0.88 6.09
CA TYR A 89 -8.90 2.33 6.25
C TYR A 89 -9.76 2.64 7.46
N TRP A 90 -9.47 3.75 8.13
CA TRP A 90 -10.24 4.20 9.28
C TRP A 90 -10.30 5.72 9.33
N TYR A 91 -11.29 6.21 10.06
CA TYR A 91 -11.55 7.63 10.28
C TYR A 91 -11.86 7.88 11.74
N ALA A 92 -11.27 8.91 12.34
CA ALA A 92 -11.42 9.24 13.74
C ALA A 92 -11.71 10.73 13.93
N VAL A 93 -12.66 11.02 14.80
CA VAL A 93 -12.94 12.36 15.34
C VAL A 93 -13.17 12.20 16.84
N GLY A 94 -12.43 12.94 17.67
CA GLY A 94 -12.59 12.88 19.13
C GLY A 94 -12.09 11.61 19.82
N GLY A 95 -11.18 10.84 19.22
CA GLY A 95 -10.41 9.79 19.91
C GLY A 95 -10.65 8.37 19.42
N THR A 96 -11.87 8.07 18.96
CA THR A 96 -12.24 6.70 18.58
C THR A 96 -12.15 6.52 17.08
N PRO A 97 -11.28 5.63 16.58
CA PRO A 97 -11.24 5.27 15.17
C PRO A 97 -12.42 4.37 14.79
N THR A 98 -13.02 4.67 13.65
CA THR A 98 -14.07 3.88 13.02
C THR A 98 -13.55 3.35 11.69
N ALA A 99 -13.65 2.05 11.46
CA ALA A 99 -13.21 1.43 10.20
C ALA A 99 -14.10 1.90 9.03
N ILE A 100 -13.47 2.25 7.91
CA ILE A 100 -14.19 2.56 6.67
C ILE A 100 -14.54 1.25 5.95
N PRO A 101 -15.81 1.03 5.57
CA PRO A 101 -16.23 -0.19 4.89
C PRO A 101 -15.46 -0.46 3.59
N GLY A 102 -15.27 -1.75 3.29
CA GLY A 102 -14.64 -2.19 2.03
C GLY A 102 -13.11 -2.21 2.02
N GLY A 103 -12.45 -1.87 3.13
CA GLY A 103 -11.01 -2.06 3.31
C GLY A 103 -10.60 -3.54 3.40
N SER A 104 -9.29 -3.77 3.43
CA SER A 104 -8.71 -5.11 3.64
C SER A 104 -9.21 -5.69 4.95
N THR A 105 -9.59 -6.96 4.94
CA THR A 105 -10.01 -7.73 6.12
C THR A 105 -8.89 -8.62 6.68
N ALA A 106 -7.67 -8.48 6.19
CA ALA A 106 -6.54 -9.30 6.60
C ALA A 106 -6.22 -9.04 8.09
N THR A 107 -6.48 -10.01 8.96
CA THR A 107 -6.41 -9.87 10.42
C THR A 107 -5.01 -10.08 11.02
N SER A 108 -4.00 -10.45 10.23
CA SER A 108 -2.64 -10.70 10.74
C SER A 108 -1.57 -10.37 9.69
N PRO A 109 -0.51 -9.62 10.03
CA PRO A 109 -0.28 -8.93 11.32
C PRO A 109 -1.16 -7.68 11.52
N CYS A 110 -1.94 -7.28 10.52
CA CYS A 110 -2.59 -5.98 10.48
C CYS A 110 -4.07 -6.02 10.84
N ASP A 111 -4.37 -6.17 12.14
CA ASP A 111 -5.75 -6.07 12.62
C ASP A 111 -6.40 -4.74 12.17
N VAL A 112 -7.55 -4.91 11.53
CA VAL A 112 -8.27 -3.95 10.69
C VAL A 112 -9.12 -2.96 11.49
N ASN A 113 -9.20 -3.14 12.81
CA ASN A 113 -10.09 -2.37 13.69
C ASN A 113 -9.38 -1.54 14.77
N SER A 114 -8.06 -1.65 14.88
CA SER A 114 -7.32 -0.94 15.93
C SER A 114 -6.51 0.17 15.29
N ALA A 115 -7.01 1.41 15.16
CA ALA A 115 -6.10 2.49 14.76
C ALA A 115 -4.91 2.58 15.74
N PRO A 116 -3.75 3.07 15.29
CA PRO A 116 -2.59 3.25 16.15
C PRO A 116 -2.98 3.97 17.45
N THR A 117 -2.44 3.50 18.57
CA THR A 117 -2.63 4.18 19.85
C THR A 117 -1.89 5.52 19.84
N GLY A 118 -2.45 6.56 20.48
CA GLY A 118 -1.78 7.86 20.64
C GLY A 118 -2.08 8.92 19.58
N ILE A 119 -3.11 8.71 18.74
CA ILE A 119 -3.54 9.72 17.77
C ILE A 119 -4.31 10.83 18.49
N ALA A 120 -3.75 12.04 18.50
CA ALA A 120 -4.41 13.23 19.04
C ALA A 120 -5.46 13.74 18.03
N VAL A 121 -6.71 13.35 18.23
CA VAL A 121 -7.86 13.84 17.48
C VAL A 121 -8.62 14.84 18.36
N SER A 122 -8.56 16.12 18.02
CA SER A 122 -9.38 17.14 18.68
C SER A 122 -10.82 17.06 18.18
N ALA A 123 -11.81 17.48 18.96
CA ALA A 123 -13.22 17.44 18.54
C ALA A 123 -13.52 18.31 17.29
N GLY A 124 -12.62 19.22 16.92
CA GLY A 124 -12.70 20.06 15.73
C GLY A 124 -11.79 19.62 14.57
N ALA A 125 -11.10 18.48 14.72
CA ALA A 125 -10.20 17.94 13.71
C ALA A 125 -10.50 16.47 13.48
N PHE A 126 -10.14 15.96 12.31
CA PHE A 126 -10.17 14.54 12.05
C PHE A 126 -8.77 13.99 11.87
N THR A 127 -8.69 12.69 11.98
CA THR A 127 -7.54 11.94 11.51
C THR A 127 -8.05 10.70 10.81
N ALA A 128 -7.50 10.42 9.63
CA ALA A 128 -7.77 9.19 8.90
C ALA A 128 -6.46 8.42 8.74
N GLY A 129 -6.56 7.11 8.57
CA GLY A 129 -5.37 6.31 8.32
C GLY A 129 -5.62 5.08 7.48
N ALA A 130 -4.52 4.58 6.94
CA ALA A 130 -4.42 3.41 6.11
C ALA A 130 -3.39 2.49 6.75
N ARG A 131 -3.80 1.24 7.01
CA ARG A 131 -2.94 0.22 7.60
C ARG A 131 -2.81 -0.95 6.64
N GLY A 132 -1.60 -1.45 6.45
CA GLY A 132 -1.36 -2.66 5.68
C GLY A 132 0.06 -3.20 5.87
N ASN A 133 0.31 -4.39 5.34
CA ASN A 133 1.65 -4.98 5.32
C ASN A 133 2.22 -4.83 3.91
N ILE A 134 3.24 -3.98 3.74
CA ILE A 134 3.84 -3.70 2.43
C ILE A 134 4.86 -4.74 2.01
N ASP A 135 5.64 -5.33 2.90
CA ASP A 135 6.80 -6.15 2.54
C ASP A 135 6.68 -7.62 3.01
N SER A 136 5.48 -8.00 3.45
CA SER A 136 5.11 -9.34 3.92
C SER A 136 5.86 -9.80 5.17
N ASP A 137 6.27 -8.87 6.03
CA ASP A 137 6.90 -9.18 7.30
C ASP A 137 5.87 -9.31 8.46
N SER A 138 6.34 -9.31 9.71
CA SER A 138 5.49 -9.45 10.89
C SER A 138 4.89 -8.14 11.41
N THR A 139 5.21 -7.03 10.77
CA THR A 139 4.88 -5.69 11.19
C THR A 139 3.96 -5.03 10.17
N CYS A 140 3.34 -3.92 10.57
CA CYS A 140 2.38 -3.22 9.73
C CYS A 140 2.84 -1.80 9.55
N ASP A 141 2.72 -1.35 8.32
CA ASP A 141 2.89 0.04 7.95
C ASP A 141 1.60 0.81 8.23
N ASP A 142 1.75 1.97 8.84
CA ASP A 142 0.63 2.85 9.22
C ASP A 142 0.83 4.25 8.67
N TRP A 143 0.01 4.63 7.69
CA TRP A 143 -0.08 6.02 7.24
C TRP A 143 -1.26 6.71 7.87
N ILE A 144 -1.00 7.95 8.29
CA ILE A 144 -1.99 8.81 8.93
C ILE A 144 -2.02 10.15 8.20
N ILE A 145 -3.22 10.67 7.97
CA ILE A 145 -3.45 12.03 7.49
C ILE A 145 -4.30 12.80 8.51
N ASN A 146 -3.86 14.00 8.88
CA ASN A 146 -4.65 14.91 9.71
C ASN A 146 -5.48 15.89 8.86
N ASP A 147 -6.31 16.68 9.53
CA ASP A 147 -7.13 17.74 8.94
C ASP A 147 -6.29 18.75 8.14
N LEU A 148 -5.07 19.06 8.59
CA LEU A 148 -4.13 19.95 7.90
C LEU A 148 -3.42 19.32 6.69
N ARG A 149 -3.81 18.11 6.28
CA ARG A 149 -3.21 17.35 5.15
C ARG A 149 -1.75 16.97 5.38
N ASN A 150 -1.28 16.97 6.62
CA ASN A 150 0.01 16.42 6.96
C ASN A 150 -0.08 14.89 6.98
N ILE A 151 0.76 14.24 6.17
CA ILE A 151 0.85 12.78 6.11
C ILE A 151 2.07 12.33 6.88
N SER A 152 1.86 11.46 7.87
CA SER A 152 2.93 10.83 8.63
C SER A 152 2.86 9.32 8.45
N ASN A 153 4.02 8.68 8.33
CA ASN A 153 4.14 7.24 8.50
C ASN A 153 4.55 7.00 9.96
N THR A 154 3.68 6.41 10.76
CA THR A 154 3.92 6.22 12.20
C THR A 154 4.73 4.96 12.50
N VAL A 155 4.77 4.02 11.56
CA VAL A 155 5.57 2.79 11.64
C VAL A 155 6.10 2.53 10.23
N ASP A 156 7.27 3.10 9.90
CA ASP A 156 7.99 2.84 8.65
C ASP A 156 9.12 1.86 8.97
N ASP A 157 8.94 0.59 8.63
CA ASP A 157 9.93 -0.47 8.84
C ASP A 157 10.46 -1.04 7.53
N VAL A 158 10.09 -0.45 6.38
CA VAL A 158 10.68 -0.77 5.09
C VAL A 158 12.19 -0.65 5.22
N ALA A 159 12.86 -1.80 5.33
CA ALA A 159 14.28 -1.85 5.65
C ALA A 159 15.09 -0.98 4.67
N ASP A 160 15.70 0.08 5.21
CA ASP A 160 16.66 0.94 4.51
C ASP A 160 17.82 0.15 3.89
#